data_AF-A0A1Y2F2W6-F1
#
_entry.id   AF-A0A1Y2F2W6-F1
#
_cell.length_a   1.000
_cell.length_b   1.000
_cell.length_c   1.000
_cell.angle_alpha   90.00
_cell.angle_beta   90.00
_cell.angle_gamma   90.00
#
_symmetry.space_group_name_H-M   'P 1'
#
loop_
_entity.id
_entity.type
_entity.pdbx_description
1 polymer ?
#
loop_
_entity_poly.entity_id
_entity_poly.type
_entity_poly.pdbx_seq_one_letter_code
_entity_poly.pdbx_strand_id
1 'polypeptide(L)'
;MINAATSRYAILLSCAAFVSFFLLTLPGAPLVHFWRLQERAFDPFFYTAAAIPADAMPAWLAEIGDETSLARLNLPGTHDSAARYGGSSYECQSLTIRDQLELGIRWLDVRLRYDSRGVLQAQHGRVSQRATFPELLADINAFLEANPSEFVLLKVQQEKSTEQTKFGASVERDLELSGANVFKRIVTSSAQLPLLGELRGKIMLMPRFFTVSFGTIQYEALVAQDDFQASIEQKRHAISTSFDSIAPVTALSAALGQKVAWIREAQRSPLAKTGAAELGL
;
A
#
# COMPACT_ATOMS: atom_id res chain seq x y z
N MET A 1 32.58 -18.14 11.77
CA MET A 1 32.58 -17.95 10.30
C MET A 1 31.24 -18.46 9.77
N ILE A 2 30.25 -17.58 9.67
CA ILE A 2 28.93 -17.92 9.11
C ILE A 2 29.06 -17.75 7.59
N ASN A 3 28.84 -18.85 6.89
CA ASN A 3 29.16 -19.04 5.49
C ASN A 3 28.34 -18.09 4.60
N ALA A 4 28.98 -17.43 3.63
CA ALA A 4 28.37 -16.43 2.74
C ALA A 4 27.29 -16.98 1.78
N ALA A 5 26.98 -18.28 1.88
CA ALA A 5 25.95 -18.97 1.09
C ALA A 5 24.55 -18.92 1.74
N THR A 6 24.43 -18.94 3.07
CA THR A 6 23.12 -18.94 3.77
C THR A 6 22.45 -17.57 3.78
N SER A 7 23.23 -16.48 3.71
CA SER A 7 22.70 -15.12 3.58
C SER A 7 22.07 -14.86 2.20
N ARG A 8 22.49 -15.58 1.15
CA ARG A 8 21.91 -15.41 -0.19
C ARG A 8 20.51 -16.03 -0.30
N TYR A 9 20.24 -17.13 0.41
CA TYR A 9 18.93 -17.80 0.40
C TYR A 9 17.88 -17.13 1.30
N ALA A 10 18.28 -16.52 2.42
CA ALA A 10 17.35 -15.78 3.29
C ALA A 10 16.83 -14.48 2.64
N ILE A 11 17.67 -13.80 1.84
CA ILE A 11 17.30 -12.57 1.12
C ILE A 11 16.49 -12.89 -0.16
N LEU A 12 16.69 -14.07 -0.76
CA LEU A 12 15.89 -14.57 -1.88
C LEU A 12 14.42 -14.79 -1.49
N LEU A 13 14.14 -15.16 -0.24
CA LEU A 13 12.79 -15.47 0.25
C LEU A 13 12.03 -14.24 0.77
N SER A 14 12.70 -13.14 1.14
CA SER A 14 12.02 -11.96 1.71
C SER A 14 11.26 -11.11 0.69
N CYS A 15 11.60 -11.20 -0.59
CA CYS A 15 10.92 -10.43 -1.65
C CYS A 15 10.09 -11.34 -2.58
N ALA A 16 10.55 -12.57 -2.86
CA ALA A 16 9.81 -13.50 -3.72
C ALA A 16 8.57 -14.12 -3.03
N ALA A 17 8.55 -14.23 -1.70
CA ALA A 17 7.43 -14.86 -0.96
C ALA A 17 6.44 -13.85 -0.36
N PHE A 18 6.69 -12.55 -0.51
CA PHE A 18 5.89 -11.50 0.11
C PHE A 18 5.27 -10.61 -0.96
N VAL A 19 4.40 -11.21 -1.80
CA VAL A 19 3.24 -10.45 -2.26
C VAL A 19 2.45 -10.15 -0.99
N SER A 20 2.78 -9.04 -0.32
CA SER A 20 1.92 -8.53 0.73
C SER A 20 0.69 -8.02 -0.01
N PHE A 21 -0.28 -8.91 -0.17
CA PHE A 21 -1.66 -8.54 -0.42
C PHE A 21 -2.06 -7.70 0.78
N PHE A 22 -1.96 -6.38 0.64
CA PHE A 22 -2.70 -5.48 1.49
C PHE A 22 -4.15 -5.59 1.04
N LEU A 23 -4.84 -6.63 1.51
CA LEU A 23 -6.28 -6.68 1.41
C LEU A 23 -6.80 -5.80 2.55
N LEU A 24 -7.16 -4.55 2.25
CA LEU A 24 -8.04 -3.82 3.15
C LEU A 24 -9.38 -4.54 3.04
N THR A 25 -9.73 -5.32 4.05
CA THR A 25 -11.07 -5.91 4.17
C THR A 25 -11.62 -5.47 5.52
N LEU A 26 -12.76 -4.79 5.53
CA LEU A 26 -13.58 -4.67 6.73
C LEU A 26 -14.99 -5.23 6.39
N PRO A 27 -15.81 -5.56 7.41
CA PRO A 27 -16.80 -6.63 7.30
C PRO A 27 -17.92 -6.35 6.29
N GLY A 28 -18.31 -7.40 5.56
CA GLY A 28 -19.54 -7.46 4.76
C GLY A 28 -19.39 -7.16 3.27
N ALA A 29 -18.20 -7.30 2.70
CA ALA A 29 -17.95 -7.25 1.26
C ALA A 29 -18.25 -8.61 0.58
N PRO A 30 -18.95 -8.67 -0.56
CA PRO A 30 -19.18 -9.92 -1.28
C PRO A 30 -17.86 -10.50 -1.82
N LEU A 31 -17.63 -11.79 -1.51
CA LEU A 31 -16.42 -12.56 -1.80
C LEU A 31 -16.35 -13.05 -3.26
N VAL A 32 -16.57 -12.19 -4.25
CA VAL A 32 -16.65 -12.63 -5.66
C VAL A 32 -15.30 -12.96 -6.31
N HIS A 33 -14.17 -12.55 -5.72
CA HIS A 33 -12.82 -12.84 -6.26
C HIS A 33 -11.93 -13.70 -5.36
N PHE A 34 -12.46 -14.24 -4.26
CA PHE A 34 -11.66 -14.93 -3.25
C PHE A 34 -11.16 -16.32 -3.69
N TRP A 35 -11.77 -16.92 -4.71
CA TRP A 35 -11.53 -18.32 -5.08
C TRP A 35 -10.10 -18.60 -5.60
N ARG A 36 -9.40 -17.63 -6.22
CA ARG A 36 -8.01 -17.85 -6.66
C ARG A 36 -6.99 -17.84 -5.51
N LEU A 37 -7.29 -17.20 -4.38
CA LEU A 37 -6.35 -16.98 -3.27
C LEU A 37 -6.36 -18.09 -2.21
N GLN A 38 -7.44 -18.88 -2.15
CA GLN A 38 -7.63 -19.85 -1.06
C GLN A 38 -6.90 -21.19 -1.28
N GLU A 39 -6.53 -21.52 -2.52
CA GLU A 39 -5.98 -22.85 -2.86
C GLU A 39 -4.46 -22.90 -3.03
N ARG A 40 -3.75 -21.77 -3.15
CA ARG A 40 -2.30 -21.77 -3.43
C ARG A 40 -1.53 -20.88 -2.45
N ALA A 41 -0.69 -21.52 -1.64
CA ALA A 41 0.25 -20.85 -0.72
C ALA A 41 1.30 -19.96 -1.44
N PHE A 42 1.33 -20.01 -2.77
CA PHE A 42 2.18 -19.23 -3.64
C PHE A 42 1.43 -19.08 -4.98
N ASP A 43 0.84 -17.91 -5.23
CA ASP A 43 0.41 -17.54 -6.58
C ASP A 43 1.52 -16.70 -7.23
N PRO A 44 2.33 -17.28 -8.14
CA PRO A 44 3.42 -16.55 -8.78
C PRO A 44 2.91 -15.50 -9.77
N PHE A 45 1.59 -15.36 -9.99
CA PHE A 45 1.03 -14.49 -11.02
C PHE A 45 1.62 -13.09 -10.95
N PHE A 46 1.62 -12.41 -9.81
CA PHE A 46 2.15 -11.03 -9.72
C PHE A 46 3.67 -10.94 -9.92
N TYR A 47 4.40 -12.03 -9.66
CA TYR A 47 5.85 -12.13 -9.84
C TYR A 47 6.27 -12.59 -11.26
N THR A 48 5.39 -13.28 -11.99
CA THR A 48 5.73 -13.95 -13.27
C THR A 48 4.78 -13.64 -14.43
N ALA A 49 3.71 -12.88 -14.20
CA ALA A 49 2.74 -12.55 -15.23
C ALA A 49 3.42 -11.80 -16.36
N ALA A 50 3.34 -12.38 -17.55
CA ALA A 50 3.83 -11.78 -18.79
C ALA A 50 2.74 -10.96 -19.51
N ALA A 51 1.46 -11.13 -19.15
CA ALA A 51 0.32 -10.47 -19.78
C ALA A 51 -0.91 -10.43 -18.85
N ILE A 52 -1.82 -9.48 -19.14
CA ILE A 52 -3.13 -9.38 -18.49
C ILE A 52 -4.04 -10.50 -19.06
N PRO A 53 -4.74 -11.28 -18.23
CA PRO A 53 -5.68 -12.29 -18.70
C PRO A 53 -6.86 -11.67 -19.46
N ALA A 54 -7.40 -12.38 -20.45
CA ALA A 54 -8.53 -11.89 -21.25
C ALA A 54 -9.83 -11.72 -20.44
N ASP A 55 -9.93 -12.36 -19.27
CA ASP A 55 -11.04 -12.27 -18.32
C ASP A 55 -10.82 -11.20 -17.23
N ALA A 56 -9.81 -10.32 -17.37
CA ALA A 56 -9.60 -9.22 -16.45
C ALA A 56 -10.78 -8.24 -16.47
N MET A 57 -11.13 -7.71 -15.28
CA MET A 57 -12.24 -6.77 -15.11
C MET A 57 -11.71 -5.42 -14.62
N PRO A 58 -11.24 -4.55 -15.53
CA PRO A 58 -10.66 -3.26 -15.17
C PRO A 58 -11.66 -2.26 -14.59
N ALA A 59 -12.97 -2.52 -14.67
CA ALA A 59 -14.04 -1.65 -14.17
C ALA A 59 -14.94 -2.35 -13.14
N TRP A 60 -14.39 -3.25 -12.31
CA TRP A 60 -15.20 -4.09 -11.41
C TRP A 60 -15.94 -3.33 -10.30
N LEU A 61 -15.53 -2.09 -9.94
CA LEU A 61 -16.27 -1.27 -8.97
C LEU A 61 -17.54 -0.66 -9.56
N ALA A 62 -17.76 -0.72 -10.88
CA ALA A 62 -18.99 -0.27 -11.52
C ALA A 62 -20.24 -1.02 -11.01
N GLU A 63 -20.06 -2.27 -10.59
CA GLU A 63 -21.15 -3.15 -10.11
C GLU A 63 -21.52 -2.91 -8.63
N ILE A 64 -20.80 -2.02 -7.94
CA ILE A 64 -21.00 -1.75 -6.50
C ILE A 64 -21.65 -0.37 -6.35
N GLY A 65 -22.70 -0.26 -5.53
CA GLY A 65 -23.43 0.99 -5.30
C GLY A 65 -22.59 2.09 -4.62
N ASP A 66 -22.87 3.34 -4.98
CA ASP A 66 -22.16 4.53 -4.50
C ASP A 66 -22.21 4.71 -2.98
N GLU A 67 -23.27 4.22 -2.34
CA GLU A 67 -23.50 4.23 -0.90
C GLU A 67 -22.60 3.25 -0.11
N THR A 68 -21.84 2.41 -0.80
CA THR A 68 -20.93 1.45 -0.17
C THR A 68 -19.75 2.20 0.46
N SER A 69 -19.64 2.14 1.79
CA SER A 69 -18.45 2.67 2.48
C SER A 69 -17.20 1.93 2.03
N LEU A 70 -16.08 2.66 1.89
CA LEU A 70 -14.75 2.09 1.64
C LEU A 70 -14.38 1.00 2.67
N ALA A 71 -14.90 1.10 3.89
CA ALA A 71 -14.71 0.06 4.89
C ALA A 71 -15.22 -1.31 4.43
N ARG A 72 -16.28 -1.34 3.62
CA ARG A 72 -16.96 -2.57 3.19
C ARG A 72 -16.48 -3.10 1.85
N LEU A 73 -15.33 -2.62 1.36
CA LEU A 73 -14.72 -3.09 0.12
C LEU A 73 -13.55 -3.99 0.44
N ASN A 74 -13.37 -5.04 -0.37
CA ASN A 74 -12.16 -5.84 -0.39
C ASN A 74 -11.30 -5.37 -1.56
N LEU A 75 -10.28 -4.56 -1.28
CA LEU A 75 -9.43 -4.00 -2.33
C LEU A 75 -8.16 -4.85 -2.49
N PRO A 76 -7.90 -5.42 -3.68
CA PRO A 76 -6.61 -6.03 -3.95
C PRO A 76 -5.53 -4.94 -4.09
N GLY A 77 -4.38 -5.18 -3.47
CA GLY A 77 -3.25 -4.26 -3.46
C GLY A 77 -1.92 -4.94 -3.75
N THR A 78 -0.94 -4.17 -4.21
CA THR A 78 0.42 -4.66 -4.51
C THR A 78 1.47 -3.97 -3.64
N HIS A 79 2.39 -4.77 -3.08
CA HIS A 79 3.53 -4.28 -2.32
C HIS A 79 4.62 -3.75 -3.26
N ASP A 80 5.16 -2.58 -2.93
CA ASP A 80 6.17 -1.86 -3.71
C ASP A 80 5.89 -1.93 -5.21
N SER A 81 4.73 -1.39 -5.61
CA SER A 81 4.06 -1.59 -6.90
C SER A 81 4.93 -1.26 -8.11
N ALA A 82 5.87 -0.32 -7.95
CA ALA A 82 6.79 0.08 -9.01
C ALA A 82 8.07 -0.78 -9.05
N ALA A 83 8.28 -1.68 -8.09
CA ALA A 83 9.53 -2.40 -7.90
C ALA A 83 9.69 -3.58 -8.86
N ARG A 84 10.14 -3.26 -10.09
CA ARG A 84 10.31 -4.20 -11.22
C ARG A 84 11.77 -4.45 -11.60
N TYR A 85 12.71 -3.84 -10.90
CA TYR A 85 14.14 -3.94 -11.20
C TYR A 85 15.01 -4.16 -9.96
N GLY A 86 16.14 -4.84 -10.15
CA GLY A 86 17.17 -5.00 -9.13
C GLY A 86 17.45 -6.45 -8.72
N GLY A 87 16.83 -7.41 -9.39
CA GLY A 87 16.88 -8.82 -9.07
C GLY A 87 15.95 -9.19 -7.91
N SER A 88 15.91 -10.48 -7.59
CA SER A 88 14.96 -11.12 -6.67
C SER A 88 14.86 -10.50 -5.27
N SER A 89 15.85 -9.70 -4.85
CA SER A 89 15.89 -9.03 -3.53
C SER A 89 15.27 -7.64 -3.53
N TYR A 90 14.88 -7.12 -4.70
CA TYR A 90 14.30 -5.79 -4.89
C TYR A 90 13.11 -5.81 -5.84
N GLU A 91 12.96 -6.84 -6.66
CA GLU A 91 11.81 -7.02 -7.55
C GLU A 91 10.64 -7.61 -6.77
N CYS A 92 9.54 -6.86 -6.72
CA CYS A 92 8.27 -7.28 -6.12
C CYS A 92 7.17 -7.49 -7.16
N GLN A 93 7.27 -6.84 -8.32
CA GLN A 93 6.27 -6.89 -9.38
C GLN A 93 6.92 -7.15 -10.74
N SER A 94 6.21 -7.85 -11.62
CA SER A 94 6.57 -8.00 -13.04
C SER A 94 5.83 -7.01 -13.95
N LEU A 95 4.59 -6.69 -13.58
CA LEU A 95 3.64 -5.86 -14.31
C LEU A 95 3.87 -4.34 -14.09
N THR A 96 3.54 -3.52 -15.10
CA THR A 96 3.53 -2.05 -14.96
C THR A 96 2.41 -1.58 -14.02
N ILE A 97 2.41 -0.30 -13.62
CA ILE A 97 1.30 0.26 -12.84
C ILE A 97 0.00 0.16 -13.63
N ARG A 98 0.02 0.52 -14.91
CA ARG A 98 -1.13 0.37 -15.81
C ARG A 98 -1.64 -1.07 -15.83
N ASP A 99 -0.78 -2.05 -16.05
CA ASP A 99 -1.20 -3.46 -16.13
C ASP A 99 -1.78 -3.98 -14.81
N GLN A 100 -1.24 -3.54 -13.67
CA GLN A 100 -1.78 -3.87 -12.35
C GLN A 100 -3.21 -3.31 -12.20
N LEU A 101 -3.45 -2.06 -12.61
CA LEU A 101 -4.77 -1.44 -12.55
C LEU A 101 -5.77 -2.15 -13.48
N GLU A 102 -5.36 -2.49 -14.70
CA GLU A 102 -6.18 -3.24 -15.67
C GLU A 102 -6.55 -4.64 -15.16
N LEU A 103 -5.66 -5.27 -14.39
CA LEU A 103 -5.91 -6.55 -13.73
C LEU A 103 -6.91 -6.46 -12.56
N GLY A 104 -7.22 -5.25 -12.09
CA GLY A 104 -8.17 -5.00 -11.00
C GLY A 104 -7.54 -4.56 -9.69
N ILE A 105 -6.21 -4.32 -9.63
CA ILE A 105 -5.56 -3.74 -8.43
C ILE A 105 -6.09 -2.33 -8.18
N ARG A 106 -6.41 -2.01 -6.92
CA ARG A 106 -6.92 -0.70 -6.50
C ARG A 106 -6.12 -0.07 -5.36
N TRP A 107 -5.14 -0.78 -4.81
CA TRP A 107 -4.21 -0.25 -3.83
C TRP A 107 -2.76 -0.41 -4.28
N LEU A 108 -2.09 0.72 -4.54
CA LEU A 108 -0.69 0.76 -4.92
C LEU A 108 0.19 1.25 -3.76
N ASP A 109 1.26 0.51 -3.44
CA ASP A 109 2.35 0.93 -2.55
C ASP A 109 3.50 1.49 -3.40
N VAL A 110 3.61 2.82 -3.49
CA VAL A 110 4.66 3.51 -4.26
C VAL A 110 5.69 4.11 -3.31
N ARG A 111 6.93 3.65 -3.43
CA ARG A 111 8.05 4.10 -2.60
C ARG A 111 8.96 5.03 -3.39
N LEU A 112 9.14 6.25 -2.90
CA LEU A 112 9.84 7.30 -3.63
C LEU A 112 11.01 7.84 -2.83
N ARG A 113 12.06 8.26 -3.54
CA ARG A 113 13.15 9.06 -2.99
C ARG A 113 13.21 10.38 -3.74
N TYR A 114 13.27 11.46 -2.98
CA TYR A 114 13.61 12.78 -3.51
C TYR A 114 15.11 12.82 -3.85
N ASP A 115 15.44 13.04 -5.12
CA ASP A 115 16.82 13.12 -5.60
C ASP A 115 17.39 14.55 -5.55
N SER A 116 18.69 14.69 -5.80
CA SER A 116 19.39 15.98 -5.75
C SER A 116 18.95 16.98 -6.83
N ARG A 117 18.20 16.53 -7.84
CA ARG A 117 17.64 17.38 -8.90
C ARG A 117 16.21 17.81 -8.59
N GLY A 118 15.67 17.39 -7.44
CA GLY A 118 14.32 17.71 -7.02
C GLY A 118 13.24 16.80 -7.59
N VAL A 119 13.62 15.64 -8.14
CA VAL A 119 12.69 14.70 -8.76
C VAL A 119 12.38 13.55 -7.80
N LEU A 120 11.11 13.15 -7.73
CA LEU A 120 10.68 11.96 -7.00
C LEU A 120 10.88 10.71 -7.87
N GLN A 121 11.81 9.86 -7.45
CA GLN A 121 12.19 8.64 -8.15
C GLN A 121 11.69 7.41 -7.40
N ALA A 122 11.11 6.44 -8.09
CA ALA A 122 10.74 5.15 -7.52
C ALA A 122 11.99 4.37 -7.05
N GLN A 123 11.94 3.85 -5.82
CA GLN A 123 13.05 3.16 -5.17
C GLN A 123 12.56 1.99 -4.32
N HIS A 124 13.28 0.88 -4.38
CA HIS A 124 13.21 -0.17 -3.36
C HIS A 124 14.52 -0.15 -2.58
N GLY A 125 14.49 0.43 -1.37
CA GLY A 125 15.68 0.66 -0.57
C GLY A 125 16.68 1.58 -1.28
N ARG A 126 17.78 1.02 -1.78
CA ARG A 126 18.84 1.78 -2.50
C ARG A 126 18.75 1.64 -4.02
N VAL A 127 17.87 0.78 -4.52
CA VAL A 127 17.82 0.37 -5.91
C VAL A 127 16.72 1.14 -6.64
N SER A 128 17.13 1.86 -7.67
CA SER A 128 16.21 2.59 -8.54
C SER A 128 15.33 1.64 -9.32
N GLN A 129 14.03 1.97 -9.34
CA GLN A 129 13.01 1.24 -10.08
C GLN A 129 12.72 1.86 -11.45
N ARG A 130 13.61 2.74 -11.91
CA ARG A 130 13.62 3.31 -13.28
C ARG A 130 12.29 3.97 -13.68
N ALA A 131 11.58 4.56 -12.72
CA ALA A 131 10.36 5.32 -12.93
C ALA A 131 10.34 6.54 -12.01
N THR A 132 9.74 7.61 -12.47
CA THR A 132 9.49 8.85 -11.73
C THR A 132 8.05 8.90 -11.25
N PHE A 133 7.78 9.65 -10.20
CA PHE A 133 6.41 9.79 -9.70
C PHE A 133 5.44 10.38 -10.76
N PRO A 134 5.81 11.40 -11.56
CA PRO A 134 4.97 11.88 -12.66
C PRO A 134 4.60 10.80 -13.68
N GLU A 135 5.52 9.88 -14.03
CA GLU A 135 5.23 8.77 -14.95
C GLU A 135 4.20 7.80 -14.34
N LEU A 136 4.33 7.47 -13.04
CA LEU A 136 3.37 6.62 -12.35
C LEU A 136 1.99 7.29 -12.24
N LEU A 137 1.95 8.61 -12.01
CA LEU A 137 0.71 9.38 -11.98
C LEU A 137 0.04 9.44 -13.36
N ALA A 138 0.81 9.53 -14.44
CA ALA A 138 0.26 9.48 -15.79
C ALA A 138 -0.46 8.15 -16.08
N ASP A 139 0.12 7.02 -15.67
CA ASP A 139 -0.52 5.70 -15.78
C ASP A 139 -1.82 5.64 -14.96
N ILE A 140 -1.82 6.15 -13.72
CA ILE A 140 -2.99 6.17 -12.85
C ILE A 140 -4.10 7.05 -13.41
N ASN A 141 -3.77 8.27 -13.86
CA ASN A 141 -4.73 9.21 -14.40
C ASN A 141 -5.37 8.66 -15.68
N ALA A 142 -4.57 8.12 -16.60
CA ALA A 142 -5.09 7.51 -17.83
C ALA A 142 -6.05 6.34 -17.52
N PHE A 143 -5.75 5.53 -16.51
CA PHE A 143 -6.63 4.46 -16.08
C PHE A 143 -7.96 4.97 -15.50
N LEU A 144 -7.92 6.00 -14.63
CA LEU A 144 -9.11 6.58 -14.02
C LEU A 144 -9.99 7.35 -15.02
N GLU A 145 -9.38 7.96 -16.04
CA GLU A 145 -10.09 8.57 -17.17
C GLU A 145 -10.84 7.52 -18.00
N ALA A 146 -10.19 6.38 -18.28
CA ALA A 146 -10.80 5.27 -19.02
C ALA A 146 -11.86 4.51 -18.19
N ASN A 147 -11.72 4.48 -16.87
CA ASN A 147 -12.57 3.73 -15.95
C ASN A 147 -13.10 4.64 -14.82
N PRO A 148 -14.02 5.59 -15.12
CA PRO A 148 -14.47 6.59 -14.15
C PRO A 148 -15.27 5.99 -12.98
N SER A 149 -15.71 4.72 -13.07
CA SER A 149 -16.29 3.99 -11.96
C SER A 149 -15.27 3.66 -10.86
N GLU A 150 -13.99 3.66 -11.17
CA GLU A 150 -12.94 3.17 -10.29
C GLU A 150 -12.31 4.31 -9.46
N PHE A 151 -11.51 3.94 -8.48
CA PHE A 151 -10.64 4.86 -7.75
C PHE A 151 -9.32 4.14 -7.43
N VAL A 152 -8.27 4.89 -7.07
CA VAL A 152 -6.99 4.31 -6.66
C VAL A 152 -6.62 4.77 -5.26
N LEU A 153 -6.43 3.82 -4.36
CA LEU A 153 -5.77 4.04 -3.07
C LEU A 153 -4.25 4.04 -3.30
N LEU A 154 -3.64 5.22 -3.19
CA LEU A 154 -2.22 5.40 -3.47
C LEU A 154 -1.47 5.62 -2.16
N LYS A 155 -0.83 4.57 -1.67
CA LYS A 155 0.16 4.70 -0.60
C LYS A 155 1.43 5.28 -1.21
N VAL A 156 1.90 6.39 -0.67
CA VAL A 156 3.23 6.93 -0.97
C VAL A 156 4.07 6.80 0.29
N GLN A 157 5.31 6.33 0.14
CA GLN A 157 6.27 6.24 1.23
C GLN A 157 7.55 7.00 0.87
N GLN A 158 8.06 7.79 1.82
CA GLN A 158 9.39 8.38 1.71
C GLN A 158 10.46 7.31 1.98
N GLU A 159 11.11 6.84 0.91
CA GLU A 159 12.13 5.79 0.96
C GLU A 159 13.53 6.41 1.08
N LYS A 160 14.04 6.45 2.32
CA LYS A 160 15.43 6.85 2.65
C LYS A 160 15.85 8.25 2.20
N SER A 161 14.91 9.17 1.96
CA SER A 161 15.24 10.60 1.81
C SER A 161 15.37 11.26 3.18
N THR A 162 16.34 12.14 3.36
CA THR A 162 16.51 12.95 4.58
C THR A 162 15.69 14.25 4.56
N GLU A 163 15.11 14.62 3.43
CA GLU A 163 14.50 15.93 3.18
C GLU A 163 12.95 15.88 3.27
N GLN A 164 12.40 15.60 4.45
CA GLN A 164 10.95 15.36 4.64
C GLN A 164 10.07 16.49 4.11
N THR A 165 10.39 17.76 4.41
CA THR A 165 9.56 18.91 3.97
C THR A 165 9.57 19.07 2.45
N LYS A 166 10.73 18.86 1.80
CA LYS A 166 10.83 18.95 0.33
C LYS A 166 10.15 17.76 -0.35
N PHE A 167 10.17 16.59 0.29
CA PHE A 167 9.50 15.40 -0.21
C PHE A 167 7.99 15.62 -0.28
N GLY A 168 7.35 16.02 0.83
CA GLY A 168 5.90 16.27 0.88
C GLY A 168 5.46 17.34 -0.13
N ALA A 169 6.14 18.49 -0.15
CA ALA A 169 5.87 19.55 -1.12
C ALA A 169 6.04 19.10 -2.58
N SER A 170 6.97 18.17 -2.84
CA SER A 170 7.17 17.60 -4.18
C SER A 170 6.08 16.62 -4.58
N VAL A 171 5.56 15.83 -3.63
CA VAL A 171 4.39 14.96 -3.87
C VAL A 171 3.18 15.81 -4.23
N GLU A 172 2.92 16.88 -3.48
CA GLU A 172 1.82 17.81 -3.77
C GLU A 172 1.97 18.47 -5.14
N ARG A 173 3.17 18.97 -5.45
CA ARG A 173 3.49 19.58 -6.74
C ARG A 173 3.27 18.62 -7.90
N ASP A 174 3.74 17.37 -7.80
CA ASP A 174 3.59 16.38 -8.88
C ASP A 174 2.12 15.95 -9.05
N LEU A 175 1.35 15.83 -7.96
CA LEU A 175 -0.11 15.60 -8.01
C LEU A 175 -0.83 16.75 -8.72
N GLU A 176 -0.47 17.99 -8.43
CA GLU A 176 -1.07 19.17 -9.06
C GLU A 176 -0.70 19.26 -10.55
N LEU A 177 0.59 19.17 -10.88
CA LEU A 177 1.07 19.29 -12.27
C LEU A 177 0.59 18.16 -13.18
N SER A 178 0.34 16.97 -12.63
CA SER A 178 -0.23 15.86 -13.39
C SER A 178 -1.74 15.98 -13.62
N GLY A 179 -2.41 16.95 -13.00
CA GLY A 179 -3.87 17.08 -13.04
C GLY A 179 -4.60 16.00 -12.24
N ALA A 180 -3.95 15.36 -11.27
CA ALA A 180 -4.54 14.27 -10.51
C ALA A 180 -5.79 14.73 -9.72
N ASN A 181 -6.89 14.02 -9.90
CA ASN A 181 -8.12 14.25 -9.14
C ASN A 181 -8.00 13.62 -7.76
N VAL A 182 -7.45 14.35 -6.79
CA VAL A 182 -7.18 13.82 -5.45
C VAL A 182 -8.38 14.04 -4.52
N PHE A 183 -8.79 13.01 -3.81
CA PHE A 183 -9.75 13.12 -2.71
C PHE A 183 -9.10 13.82 -1.51
N LYS A 184 -9.67 14.96 -1.10
CA LYS A 184 -9.11 15.85 -0.06
C LYS A 184 -10.06 15.95 1.13
N ARG A 185 -9.97 15.00 2.07
CA ARG A 185 -10.72 15.03 3.34
C ARG A 185 -9.89 14.39 4.44
N ILE A 186 -9.86 15.01 5.61
CA ILE A 186 -9.20 14.44 6.78
C ILE A 186 -10.02 13.23 7.23
N VAL A 187 -9.42 12.05 7.22
CA VAL A 187 -10.02 10.81 7.73
C VAL A 187 -9.20 10.35 8.94
N THR A 188 -9.76 10.49 10.15
CA THR A 188 -9.06 10.13 11.40
C THR A 188 -9.57 8.83 12.03
N SER A 189 -10.63 8.23 11.47
CA SER A 189 -11.21 6.98 11.95
C SER A 189 -11.94 6.21 10.86
N SER A 190 -12.19 4.92 11.08
CA SER A 190 -12.95 4.07 10.16
C SER A 190 -14.39 4.56 9.93
N ALA A 191 -15.01 5.21 10.92
CA ALA A 191 -16.34 5.80 10.80
C ALA A 191 -16.40 6.98 9.83
N GLN A 192 -15.26 7.58 9.49
CA GLN A 192 -15.15 8.71 8.56
C GLN A 192 -14.71 8.29 7.16
N LEU A 193 -14.54 6.99 6.92
CA LEU A 193 -14.15 6.48 5.62
C LEU A 193 -15.19 6.90 4.55
N PRO A 194 -14.73 7.39 3.39
CA PRO A 194 -15.62 7.84 2.33
C PRO A 194 -16.49 6.72 1.76
N LEU A 195 -17.60 7.13 1.16
CA LEU A 195 -18.42 6.27 0.31
C LEU A 195 -17.77 6.11 -1.05
N LEU A 196 -18.05 5.00 -1.74
CA LEU A 196 -17.50 4.71 -3.05
C LEU A 196 -17.79 5.82 -4.07
N GLY A 197 -19.01 6.36 -4.07
CA GLY A 197 -19.40 7.46 -4.96
C GLY A 197 -18.54 8.72 -4.78
N GLU A 198 -18.04 8.99 -3.57
CA GLU A 198 -17.13 10.10 -3.32
C GLU A 198 -15.74 9.86 -3.91
N LEU A 199 -15.32 8.60 -4.06
CA LEU A 199 -13.99 8.21 -4.51
C LEU A 199 -13.89 8.00 -6.02
N ARG A 200 -14.99 7.71 -6.71
CA ARG A 200 -14.98 7.45 -8.16
C ARG A 200 -14.25 8.54 -8.95
N GLY A 201 -13.38 8.10 -9.85
CA GLY A 201 -12.49 8.91 -10.67
C GLY A 201 -11.38 9.62 -9.88
N LYS A 202 -11.06 9.19 -8.65
CA LYS A 202 -10.10 9.89 -7.78
C LYS A 202 -8.96 9.01 -7.28
N ILE A 203 -7.88 9.69 -6.91
CA ILE A 203 -6.81 9.14 -6.09
C ILE A 203 -7.10 9.47 -4.62
N MET A 204 -7.10 8.45 -3.77
CA MET A 204 -7.07 8.61 -2.32
C MET A 204 -5.63 8.42 -1.83
N LEU A 205 -4.97 9.52 -1.44
CA LEU A 205 -3.58 9.49 -1.01
C LEU A 205 -3.45 8.96 0.42
N MET A 206 -2.47 8.09 0.62
CA MET A 206 -2.08 7.55 1.92
C MET A 206 -0.58 7.82 2.16
N PRO A 207 -0.22 8.92 2.81
CA PRO A 207 1.18 9.26 3.07
C PRO A 207 1.77 8.37 4.18
N ARG A 208 3.05 8.04 4.05
CA ARG A 208 3.86 7.37 5.08
C ARG A 208 5.25 8.02 5.18
N PHE A 209 5.61 8.47 6.39
CA PHE A 209 6.84 9.19 6.71
C PHE A 209 7.00 10.58 6.06
N PHE A 210 5.89 11.22 5.68
CA PHE A 210 5.83 12.64 5.28
C PHE A 210 4.43 13.19 5.50
N THR A 211 4.24 14.50 5.32
CA THR A 211 2.94 15.17 5.42
C THR A 211 2.62 15.95 4.15
N VAL A 212 1.33 16.25 3.95
CA VAL A 212 0.83 17.13 2.90
C VAL A 212 -0.13 18.18 3.48
N SER A 213 -0.40 19.25 2.74
CA SER A 213 -1.23 20.39 3.14
C SER A 213 -2.73 20.12 3.16
N PHE A 214 -3.19 19.02 2.55
CA PHE A 214 -4.60 18.63 2.47
C PHE A 214 -4.92 17.36 3.28
N GLY A 215 -6.20 17.12 3.53
CA GLY A 215 -6.65 15.95 4.28
C GLY A 215 -6.44 14.63 3.52
N THR A 216 -5.85 13.65 4.20
CA THR A 216 -5.53 12.31 3.68
C THR A 216 -6.00 11.23 4.65
N ILE A 217 -5.74 9.96 4.29
CA ILE A 217 -5.83 8.83 5.21
C ILE A 217 -4.45 8.35 5.63
N GLN A 218 -4.19 8.22 6.92
CA GLN A 218 -2.88 7.79 7.41
C GLN A 218 -2.72 6.28 7.29
N TYR A 219 -1.58 5.81 6.75
CA TYR A 219 -1.29 4.39 6.57
C TYR A 219 -1.43 3.61 7.88
N GLU A 220 -0.84 4.13 8.95
CA GLU A 220 -0.80 3.50 10.27
C GLU A 220 -2.19 3.35 10.90
N ALA A 221 -3.18 4.14 10.47
CA ALA A 221 -4.54 4.06 10.97
C ALA A 221 -5.33 2.88 10.37
N LEU A 222 -4.90 2.35 9.22
CA LEU A 222 -5.63 1.32 8.48
C LEU A 222 -4.94 -0.05 8.45
N VAL A 223 -3.65 -0.11 8.79
CA VAL A 223 -2.86 -1.31 8.59
C VAL A 223 -2.90 -2.19 9.83
N ALA A 224 -3.45 -3.39 9.66
CA ALA A 224 -3.51 -4.40 10.73
C ALA A 224 -2.23 -5.24 10.83
N GLN A 225 -1.56 -5.51 9.70
CA GLN A 225 -0.40 -6.41 9.60
C GLN A 225 0.61 -5.88 8.58
N ASP A 226 1.85 -5.62 9.03
CA ASP A 226 2.98 -5.18 8.17
C ASP A 226 4.31 -5.72 8.71
N ASP A 227 4.28 -6.88 9.38
CA ASP A 227 5.52 -7.54 9.79
C ASP A 227 6.14 -8.19 8.56
N PHE A 228 7.09 -7.49 7.93
CA PHE A 228 7.82 -7.94 6.75
C PHE A 228 9.10 -8.72 7.09
N GLN A 229 9.46 -8.81 8.37
CA GLN A 229 10.66 -9.51 8.85
C GLN A 229 10.34 -10.89 9.44
N ALA A 230 9.06 -11.16 9.70
CA ALA A 230 8.54 -12.45 10.14
C ALA A 230 9.04 -13.62 9.27
N SER A 231 9.20 -14.79 9.92
CA SER A 231 9.32 -16.05 9.18
C SER A 231 8.08 -16.31 8.32
N ILE A 232 8.18 -17.17 7.31
CA ILE A 232 7.04 -17.53 6.44
C ILE A 232 5.85 -18.03 7.26
N GLU A 233 6.10 -18.87 8.27
CA GLU A 233 5.07 -19.42 9.14
C GLU A 233 4.42 -18.33 10.00
N GLN A 234 5.23 -17.46 10.62
CA GLN A 234 4.74 -16.34 11.42
C GLN A 234 3.92 -15.37 10.56
N LYS A 235 4.38 -15.06 9.34
CA LYS A 235 3.66 -14.22 8.40
C LYS A 235 2.33 -14.83 8.02
N ARG A 236 2.32 -16.11 7.64
CA ARG A 236 1.10 -16.83 7.27
C ARG A 236 0.09 -16.81 8.41
N HIS A 237 0.54 -17.11 9.62
CA HIS A 237 -0.32 -17.08 10.81
C HIS A 237 -0.89 -15.68 11.02
N ALA A 238 -0.06 -14.64 11.00
CA ALA A 238 -0.51 -13.26 11.19
C ALA A 238 -1.52 -12.81 10.12
N ILE A 239 -1.33 -13.22 8.86
CA ILE A 239 -2.28 -12.97 7.78
C ILE A 239 -3.61 -13.68 8.06
N SER A 240 -3.58 -14.99 8.34
CA SER A 240 -4.79 -15.76 8.63
C SER A 240 -5.56 -15.21 9.83
N THR A 241 -4.87 -14.91 10.94
CA THR A 241 -5.50 -14.30 12.12
C THR A 241 -6.13 -12.94 11.79
N SER A 242 -5.50 -12.14 10.93
CA SER A 242 -6.07 -10.87 10.49
C SER A 242 -7.36 -11.09 9.69
N PHE A 243 -7.36 -12.04 8.75
CA PHE A 243 -8.56 -12.42 7.99
C PHE A 243 -9.69 -12.96 8.87
N ASP A 244 -9.37 -13.85 9.80
CA ASP A 244 -10.34 -14.45 10.71
C ASP A 244 -10.98 -13.39 11.62
N SER A 245 -10.23 -12.33 11.97
CA SER A 245 -10.76 -11.19 12.74
C SER A 245 -11.73 -10.28 11.96
N ILE A 246 -11.83 -10.47 10.64
CA ILE A 246 -12.65 -9.68 9.72
C ILE A 246 -13.91 -10.45 9.26
N ALA A 247 -13.90 -11.79 9.34
CA ALA A 247 -15.10 -12.63 9.17
C ALA A 247 -16.09 -12.39 10.33
N PRO A 248 -17.41 -12.45 10.11
CA PRO A 248 -18.35 -11.74 10.96
C PRO A 248 -18.50 -12.41 12.34
N VAL A 249 -17.84 -11.84 13.35
CA VAL A 249 -18.26 -11.99 14.74
C VAL A 249 -18.12 -10.63 15.41
N THR A 250 -19.24 -9.93 15.56
CA THR A 250 -19.73 -9.12 16.72
C THR A 250 -18.77 -8.59 17.82
N ALA A 251 -17.45 -8.48 17.62
CA ALA A 251 -16.46 -8.26 18.67
C ALA A 251 -15.41 -7.16 18.35
N LEU A 252 -15.57 -6.39 17.26
CA LEU A 252 -14.59 -5.37 16.83
C LEU A 252 -14.57 -4.10 17.72
N SER A 253 -15.56 -3.89 18.60
CA SER A 253 -15.62 -2.69 19.43
C SER A 253 -14.58 -2.66 20.56
N ALA A 254 -14.11 -3.82 21.03
CA ALA A 254 -13.19 -3.91 22.16
C ALA A 254 -11.71 -3.73 21.76
N ALA A 255 -11.31 -4.26 20.60
CA ALA A 255 -9.91 -4.24 20.15
C ALA A 255 -9.44 -2.85 19.67
N LEU A 256 -10.33 -2.08 19.02
CA LEU A 256 -10.04 -0.72 18.58
C LEU A 256 -9.93 0.27 19.76
N GLY A 257 -10.70 0.05 20.83
CA GLY A 257 -10.65 0.87 22.05
C GLY A 257 -9.31 0.81 22.77
N GLN A 258 -8.67 -0.36 22.84
CA GLN A 258 -7.37 -0.52 23.51
C GLN A 258 -6.21 0.09 22.71
N LYS A 259 -6.24 0.03 21.37
CA LYS A 259 -5.17 0.55 20.51
C LYS A 259 -5.12 2.09 20.49
N VAL A 260 -6.28 2.74 20.56
CA VAL A 260 -6.39 4.22 20.66
C VAL A 260 -5.92 4.73 22.03
N ALA A 261 -6.14 3.97 23.11
CA ALA A 261 -5.66 4.32 24.45
C ALA A 261 -4.13 4.30 24.53
N TRP A 262 -3.49 3.29 23.94
CA TRP A 262 -2.02 3.19 23.90
C TRP A 262 -1.36 4.34 23.13
N ILE A 263 -1.94 4.77 22.00
CA ILE A 263 -1.41 5.91 21.21
C ILE A 263 -1.52 7.22 22.00
N ARG A 264 -2.60 7.42 22.76
CA ARG A 264 -2.76 8.59 23.64
C ARG A 264 -1.77 8.61 24.81
N GLU A 265 -1.40 7.44 25.33
CA GLU A 265 -0.37 7.28 26.38
C GLU A 265 1.03 7.59 25.83
N ALA A 266 1.36 7.06 24.64
CA ALA A 266 2.66 7.24 23.99
C ALA A 266 2.93 8.71 23.60
N GLN A 267 1.88 9.48 23.27
CA GLN A 267 1.99 10.91 22.96
C GLN A 267 2.10 11.81 24.20
N ARG A 268 1.90 11.28 25.42
CA ARG A 268 1.97 12.03 26.68
C ARG A 268 3.27 11.80 27.48
N SER A 269 4.09 10.82 27.10
CA SER A 269 5.31 10.48 27.85
C SER A 269 6.51 11.38 27.45
N PRO A 270 7.23 12.02 28.40
CA PRO A 270 8.39 12.87 28.10
C PRO A 270 9.65 12.13 27.63
N LEU A 271 9.63 10.80 27.53
CA LEU A 271 10.83 9.98 27.31
C LEU A 271 11.33 9.93 25.85
N ALA A 272 10.69 10.64 24.91
CA ALA A 272 11.18 10.75 23.52
C ALA A 272 12.39 11.70 23.33
N LYS A 273 13.02 12.21 24.41
CA LYS A 273 14.14 13.16 24.32
C LYS A 273 15.52 12.63 24.71
N THR A 274 15.68 11.36 25.10
CA THR A 274 17.00 10.82 25.45
C THR A 274 17.15 9.38 24.98
N GLY A 275 17.54 9.19 23.71
CA GLY A 275 17.80 7.86 23.15
C GLY A 275 18.72 7.86 21.94
N ALA A 276 19.53 8.92 21.76
CA ALA A 276 20.43 9.07 20.62
C ALA A 276 21.93 9.13 21.02
N ALA A 277 22.30 8.59 22.18
CA ALA A 277 23.68 8.68 22.68
C ALA A 277 24.37 7.35 23.04
N GLU A 278 23.70 6.20 23.03
CA GLU A 278 24.37 4.93 23.34
C GLU A 278 23.92 3.84 22.37
N LEU A 279 24.78 3.58 21.38
CA LEU A 279 25.35 2.26 21.07
C LEU A 279 26.19 2.45 19.80
N GLY A 280 27.45 2.84 20.01
CA GLY A 280 28.48 2.68 19.00
C GLY A 280 28.82 1.20 18.88
N LEU A 281 28.42 0.59 17.75
CA LEU A 281 29.06 -0.48 16.99
C LEU A 281 28.28 -0.69 15.69
#